data_AF-A0A2U8DPW0-F1
#
_entry.id   AF-A0A2U8DPW0-F1
#
_cell.length_a   1.000
_cell.length_b   1.000
_cell.length_c   1.000
_cell.angle_alpha   90.00
_cell.angle_beta   90.00
_cell.angle_gamma   90.00
#
_symmetry.space_group_name_H-M   'P 1'
#
loop_
_entity.id
_entity.type
_entity.pdbx_description
1 polymer ?
#
loop_
_entity_poly.entity_id
_entity_poly.type
_entity_poly.pdbx_seq_one_letter_code
_entity_poly.pdbx_strand_id
1 'polypeptide(L)'
;MAGDIVMLNLMETIFFMSINGSILVILILLTKTILKDKLNVKFHYFIWFLLIIKLTIPYELQSNLSIFNISNILIEKQRIINTPLKTICKNDINYKDIDNGESIKNSNNKLNYKSILLFIWIFGILCSITFTLHGTKKIKIIKKLSDTNYISNFNEVLNNCMKTMNIKKKFTLMYTDYAISPCLEGIIHPIILISRKTAESISSQELKYIIMHELCHFKKLDIVINWIIIILNTIYWFNPIIRYGFYKMKQDCEISCDSDVLKYLNDAENIHYGNTIIKILEINTNYNTLLGTTSMIKDKSEIKKRITLILKYKKVSLKSIILGILAITLIGSTGLTKASNLKTEGNLNSIPVSEVNSSATFDKNLWNTTFELWDGKDFYKINTNKKSYSINVTSDTKFGTVNIKIYNDKKVLFEKCNPKNEIINIPEEDTENVKIETTGKLTKGSYTIRVDNGQKIKPIVMKDA
;
A
#
# COMPACT_ATOMS: atom_id res chain seq x y z
N MET A 1 11.95 23.76 9.90
CA MET A 1 12.69 22.50 10.13
C MET A 1 11.81 21.35 10.61
N ALA A 2 11.17 21.40 11.79
CA ALA A 2 10.31 20.29 12.24
C ALA A 2 9.06 20.09 11.35
N GLY A 3 8.42 21.17 10.90
CA GLY A 3 7.26 21.11 9.98
C GLY A 3 7.60 20.55 8.59
N ASP A 4 8.78 20.88 8.07
CA ASP A 4 9.24 20.39 6.75
C ASP A 4 9.46 18.88 6.76
N ILE A 5 10.01 18.34 7.85
CA ILE A 5 10.25 16.91 8.03
C ILE A 5 8.93 16.14 8.13
N VAL A 6 7.96 16.65 8.91
CA VAL A 6 6.63 16.02 9.04
C VAL A 6 5.88 16.01 7.71
N MET A 7 5.94 17.11 6.94
CA MET A 7 5.26 17.21 5.63
C MET A 7 5.91 16.32 4.56
N LEU A 8 7.24 16.16 4.58
CA LEU A 8 7.94 15.24 3.67
C LEU A 8 7.59 13.77 3.97
N ASN A 9 7.49 13.40 5.25
CA ASN A 9 7.06 12.06 5.67
C ASN A 9 5.61 11.75 5.27
N LEU A 10 4.73 12.76 5.25
CA LEU A 10 3.35 12.61 4.81
C LEU A 10 3.27 12.24 3.33
N MET A 11 4.02 12.93 2.45
CA MET A 11 4.01 12.61 1.02
C MET A 11 4.50 11.18 0.76
N GLU A 12 5.61 10.78 1.39
CA GLU A 12 6.14 9.42 1.24
C GLU A 12 5.12 8.37 1.69
N THR A 13 4.40 8.64 2.78
CA THR A 13 3.31 7.78 3.27
C THR A 13 2.18 7.70 2.25
N ILE A 14 1.70 8.83 1.72
CA ILE A 14 0.61 8.86 0.73
C ILE A 14 1.01 8.14 -0.54
N PHE A 15 2.24 8.35 -1.03
CA PHE A 15 2.75 7.67 -2.21
C PHE A 15 2.83 6.16 -2.00
N PHE A 16 3.33 5.72 -0.84
CA PHE A 16 3.37 4.30 -0.47
C PHE A 16 1.96 3.69 -0.37
N MET A 17 1.02 4.36 0.30
CA MET A 17 -0.39 3.94 0.37
C MET A 17 -1.03 3.87 -1.03
N SER A 18 -0.65 4.79 -1.93
CA SER A 18 -1.11 4.82 -3.30
C SER A 18 -0.65 3.59 -4.10
N ILE A 19 0.63 3.20 -3.98
CA ILE A 19 1.17 1.99 -4.61
C ILE A 19 0.47 0.75 -4.05
N ASN A 20 0.35 0.65 -2.72
CA ASN A 20 -0.26 -0.50 -2.08
C ASN A 20 -1.75 -0.63 -2.43
N GLY A 21 -2.45 0.50 -2.50
CA GLY A 21 -3.82 0.58 -2.97
C GLY A 21 -3.96 0.09 -4.42
N SER A 22 -3.05 0.49 -5.32
CA SER A 22 -3.04 -0.01 -6.70
C SER A 22 -2.87 -1.53 -6.79
N ILE A 23 -1.96 -2.10 -6.00
CA ILE A 23 -1.76 -3.56 -5.95
C ILE A 23 -3.04 -4.24 -5.45
N LEU A 24 -3.69 -3.70 -4.42
CA LEU A 24 -4.95 -4.21 -3.90
C LEU A 24 -6.08 -4.13 -4.94
N VAL A 25 -6.18 -3.03 -5.71
CA VAL A 25 -7.14 -2.91 -6.81
C VAL A 25 -6.95 -4.05 -7.82
N ILE A 26 -5.71 -4.31 -8.25
CA ILE A 26 -5.40 -5.37 -9.21
C ILE A 26 -5.79 -6.73 -8.63
N LEU A 27 -5.45 -7.00 -7.38
CA LEU A 27 -5.80 -8.24 -6.69
C LEU A 27 -7.32 -8.45 -6.64
N ILE A 28 -8.08 -7.42 -6.25
CA ILE A 28 -9.55 -7.47 -6.22
C ILE A 28 -10.10 -7.79 -7.61
N LEU A 29 -9.60 -7.13 -8.67
CA LEU A 29 -10.04 -7.37 -10.04
C LEU A 29 -9.74 -8.82 -10.50
N LEU A 30 -8.57 -9.35 -10.16
CA LEU A 30 -8.20 -10.73 -10.45
C LEU A 30 -9.12 -11.72 -9.74
N THR A 31 -9.32 -11.56 -8.42
CA THR A 31 -10.20 -12.45 -7.65
C THR A 31 -11.63 -12.43 -8.19
N LYS A 32 -12.15 -11.25 -8.56
CA LYS A 32 -13.48 -11.13 -9.16
C LYS A 32 -13.57 -11.78 -10.53
N THR A 33 -12.50 -11.74 -11.33
CA THR A 33 -12.44 -12.41 -12.63
C THR A 33 -12.44 -13.93 -12.47
N ILE A 34 -11.69 -14.46 -11.51
CA ILE A 34 -11.60 -15.89 -11.21
C ILE A 34 -12.91 -16.43 -10.60
N LEU A 35 -13.53 -15.68 -9.70
CA LEU A 35 -14.73 -16.11 -8.95
C LEU A 35 -16.05 -15.62 -9.55
N LYS A 36 -16.03 -15.06 -10.76
CA LYS A 36 -17.12 -14.32 -11.41
C LYS A 36 -18.52 -14.94 -11.23
N ASP A 37 -18.71 -16.19 -11.62
CA ASP A 37 -20.03 -16.83 -11.61
C ASP A 37 -20.35 -17.53 -10.27
N LYS A 38 -19.37 -17.61 -9.37
CA LYS A 38 -19.47 -18.32 -8.08
C LYS A 38 -19.75 -17.36 -6.93
N LEU A 39 -19.28 -16.12 -7.05
CA LEU A 39 -19.39 -15.11 -6.02
C LEU A 39 -20.77 -14.44 -6.07
N ASN A 40 -21.37 -14.20 -4.90
CA ASN A 40 -22.60 -13.41 -4.86
C ASN A 40 -22.33 -11.97 -5.33
N VAL A 41 -23.31 -11.39 -6.04
CA VAL A 41 -23.33 -9.99 -6.44
C VAL A 41 -22.95 -9.03 -5.31
N LYS A 42 -23.43 -9.27 -4.08
CA LYS A 42 -23.11 -8.42 -2.92
C LYS A 42 -21.64 -8.43 -2.55
N PHE A 43 -20.97 -9.59 -2.63
CA PHE A 43 -19.56 -9.69 -2.31
C PHE A 43 -18.68 -9.02 -3.37
N HIS A 44 -19.13 -8.94 -4.63
CA HIS A 44 -18.44 -8.12 -5.65
C HIS A 44 -18.41 -6.63 -5.29
N TYR A 45 -19.41 -6.12 -4.57
CA TYR A 45 -19.43 -4.76 -4.04
C TYR A 45 -18.64 -4.64 -2.74
N PHE A 46 -18.92 -5.51 -1.75
CA PHE A 46 -18.33 -5.40 -0.41
C PHE A 46 -16.80 -5.59 -0.37
N ILE A 47 -16.23 -6.34 -1.30
CA ILE A 47 -14.77 -6.53 -1.36
C ILE A 47 -14.00 -5.21 -1.56
N TRP A 48 -14.62 -4.21 -2.20
CA TRP A 48 -14.01 -2.90 -2.42
C TRP A 48 -13.88 -2.06 -1.15
N PHE A 49 -14.62 -2.38 -0.08
CA PHE A 49 -14.44 -1.70 1.21
C PHE A 49 -13.04 -1.95 1.79
N LEU A 50 -12.38 -3.05 1.42
CA LEU A 50 -10.97 -3.27 1.73
C LEU A 50 -10.07 -2.18 1.14
N LEU A 51 -10.36 -1.70 -0.08
CA LEU A 51 -9.63 -0.59 -0.69
C LEU A 51 -9.85 0.72 0.07
N ILE A 52 -11.09 1.01 0.46
CA ILE A 52 -11.39 2.20 1.29
C ILE A 52 -10.63 2.14 2.61
N ILE A 53 -10.69 1.01 3.32
CA ILE A 53 -9.97 0.80 4.58
C ILE A 53 -8.47 0.99 4.36
N LYS A 54 -7.90 0.38 3.31
CA LYS A 54 -6.47 0.48 2.98
C LYS A 54 -6.00 1.91 2.74
N LEU A 55 -6.84 2.73 2.10
CA LEU A 55 -6.48 4.10 1.73
C LEU A 55 -6.79 5.13 2.82
N THR A 56 -7.59 4.77 3.83
CA THR A 56 -7.99 5.65 4.95
C THR A 56 -7.20 5.42 6.22
N ILE A 57 -6.80 4.17 6.49
CA ILE A 57 -6.06 3.82 7.71
C ILE A 57 -4.56 3.71 7.38
N PRO A 58 -3.73 4.68 7.82
CA PRO A 58 -2.29 4.65 7.56
C PRO A 58 -1.54 3.62 8.43
N TYR A 59 -2.20 3.08 9.46
CA TYR A 59 -1.64 2.08 10.37
C TYR A 59 -1.95 0.67 9.87
N GLU A 60 -0.93 -0.01 9.34
CA GLU A 60 -1.02 -1.38 8.87
C GLU A 60 -0.64 -2.35 10.00
N LEU A 61 -1.46 -3.37 10.25
CA LEU A 61 -1.09 -4.51 11.11
C LEU A 61 0.02 -5.30 10.40
N GLN A 62 1.14 -5.57 11.09
CA GLN A 62 2.23 -6.37 10.54
C GLN A 62 1.77 -7.83 10.41
N SER A 63 1.98 -8.47 9.26
CA SER A 63 1.75 -9.92 9.11
C SER A 63 2.74 -10.59 8.15
N ASN A 64 3.04 -11.85 8.45
CA ASN A 64 3.91 -12.69 7.62
C ASN A 64 3.28 -13.08 6.27
N LEU A 65 1.97 -12.85 6.09
CA LEU A 65 1.21 -13.21 4.89
C LEU A 65 0.97 -12.00 3.95
N SER A 66 1.63 -10.86 4.20
CA SER A 66 1.47 -9.67 3.37
C SER A 66 2.06 -9.84 1.97
N ILE A 67 1.30 -9.49 0.94
CA ILE A 67 1.78 -9.49 -0.47
C ILE A 67 2.91 -8.45 -0.68
N PHE A 68 2.99 -7.44 0.20
CA PHE A 68 4.03 -6.40 0.16
C PHE A 68 5.40 -6.90 0.63
N ASN A 69 5.52 -8.15 1.11
CA ASN A 69 6.82 -8.79 1.36
C ASN A 69 7.67 -8.86 0.08
N ILE A 70 7.04 -9.05 -1.09
CA ILE A 70 7.74 -9.18 -2.37
C ILE A 70 8.31 -7.83 -2.85
N SER A 71 7.58 -6.72 -2.62
CA SER A 71 8.05 -5.38 -3.01
C SER A 71 9.23 -4.91 -2.18
N ASN A 72 9.33 -5.30 -0.91
CA ASN A 72 10.47 -4.95 -0.07
C ASN A 72 11.76 -5.61 -0.56
N ILE A 73 11.69 -6.86 -1.03
CA ILE A 73 12.84 -7.58 -1.60
C ILE A 73 13.38 -6.88 -2.85
N LEU A 74 12.49 -6.37 -3.72
CA LEU A 74 12.89 -5.66 -4.94
C LEU A 74 13.45 -4.27 -4.65
N ILE A 75 12.86 -3.55 -3.69
CA ILE A 75 13.31 -2.20 -3.29
C ILE A 75 14.64 -2.28 -2.53
N GLU A 76 14.87 -3.28 -1.67
CA GLU A 76 16.16 -3.50 -1.00
C GLU A 76 17.27 -3.79 -2.00
N LYS A 77 17.02 -4.67 -2.99
CA LYS A 77 17.99 -4.92 -4.06
C LYS A 77 18.42 -3.64 -4.78
N GLN A 78 17.51 -2.71 -5.00
CA GLN A 78 17.80 -1.46 -5.72
C GLN A 78 18.46 -0.39 -4.83
N ARG A 79 18.20 -0.42 -3.51
CA ARG A 79 18.81 0.50 -2.53
C ARG A 79 20.28 0.17 -2.25
N ILE A 80 20.63 -1.12 -2.29
CA ILE A 80 22.03 -1.61 -2.19
C ILE A 80 22.86 -1.15 -3.41
N ILE A 81 22.24 -0.98 -4.58
CA ILE A 81 22.96 -0.62 -5.82
C ILE A 81 23.26 0.89 -5.91
N ASN A 82 22.53 1.77 -5.20
CA ASN A 82 22.53 3.22 -5.48
C ASN A 82 22.95 4.14 -4.32
N THR A 83 23.61 3.66 -3.27
CA THR A 83 24.11 4.55 -2.20
C THR A 83 25.57 4.96 -2.43
N PRO A 84 25.87 6.26 -2.68
CA PRO A 84 27.24 6.74 -2.69
C PRO A 84 27.71 6.93 -1.25
N LEU A 85 28.75 6.19 -0.84
CA LEU A 85 29.42 6.37 0.45
C LEU A 85 30.20 7.68 0.46
N LYS A 86 29.63 8.71 1.10
CA LYS A 86 30.41 9.83 1.61
C LYS A 86 30.07 10.03 3.09
N THR A 87 31.14 10.07 3.89
CA THR A 87 31.23 10.49 5.30
C THR A 87 30.58 9.58 6.35
N ILE A 88 31.40 8.78 7.03
CA ILE A 88 31.65 8.83 8.49
C ILE A 88 33.12 8.40 8.69
N CYS A 89 33.98 9.35 9.09
CA CYS A 89 35.20 9.19 9.90
C CYS A 89 35.87 10.57 9.96
N LYS A 90 35.55 11.34 11.00
CA LYS A 90 36.39 12.42 11.50
C LYS A 90 37.14 11.86 12.71
N ASN A 91 38.36 12.37 12.90
CA ASN A 91 39.40 12.03 13.90
C ASN A 91 40.33 10.92 13.35
N ASP A 92 41.63 11.09 13.11
CA ASP A 92 42.63 12.06 13.57
C ASP A 92 43.71 12.22 12.50
N ILE A 93 44.08 13.44 12.08
CA ILE A 93 45.46 13.76 11.66
C ILE A 93 45.73 15.24 11.96
N ASN A 94 46.75 15.47 12.79
CA ASN A 94 47.35 16.75 13.07
C ASN A 94 48.31 17.10 11.92
N TYR A 95 48.03 18.14 11.14
CA TYR A 95 49.00 18.76 10.23
C TYR A 95 49.07 20.25 10.55
N LYS A 96 50.24 20.68 11.01
CA LYS A 96 50.64 22.09 11.10
C LYS A 96 51.03 22.59 9.71
N ASP A 97 50.56 23.81 9.44
CA ASP A 97 50.98 24.79 8.43
C ASP A 97 50.70 24.38 6.95
N ILE A 98 50.11 25.20 6.06
CA ILE A 98 50.30 26.62 5.77
C ILE A 98 49.01 27.18 5.11
N ASP A 99 48.74 28.45 5.41
CA ASP A 99 47.77 29.39 4.83
C ASP A 99 47.58 29.34 3.29
N ASN A 100 46.32 29.43 2.85
CA ASN A 100 45.79 30.45 1.93
C ASN A 100 44.59 29.93 1.12
N GLY A 101 43.52 30.72 1.09
CA GLY A 101 42.65 30.82 -0.08
C GLY A 101 41.31 30.08 -0.02
N GLU A 102 40.26 30.91 0.08
CA GLU A 102 38.91 30.70 -0.44
C GLU A 102 37.98 29.70 0.24
N SER A 103 37.10 30.30 1.04
CA SER A 103 35.78 29.80 1.38
C SER A 103 34.94 29.52 0.12
N ILE A 104 35.05 28.33 -0.45
CA ILE A 104 34.03 27.81 -1.36
C ILE A 104 32.85 27.34 -0.49
N LYS A 105 31.93 28.27 -0.19
CA LYS A 105 30.56 27.93 0.18
C LYS A 105 29.88 27.28 -1.03
N ASN A 106 30.15 25.99 -1.24
CA ASN A 106 29.34 25.16 -2.13
C ASN A 106 28.01 24.86 -1.44
N SER A 107 27.15 25.89 -1.43
CA SER A 107 25.70 25.73 -1.46
C SER A 107 25.38 25.01 -2.78
N ASN A 108 25.51 23.69 -2.77
CA ASN A 108 24.85 22.87 -3.78
C ASN A 108 23.35 23.03 -3.52
N ASN A 109 22.74 24.02 -4.18
CA ASN A 109 21.31 24.09 -4.42
C ASN A 109 20.90 22.87 -5.26
N LYS A 110 20.92 21.67 -4.65
CA LYS A 110 20.08 20.57 -5.11
C LYS A 110 18.66 21.07 -4.89
N LEU A 111 18.04 21.57 -5.95
CA LEU A 111 16.60 21.81 -6.01
C LEU A 111 15.91 20.65 -5.30
N ASN A 112 15.21 20.96 -4.20
CA ASN A 112 14.57 19.95 -3.38
C ASN A 112 13.35 19.43 -4.16
N TYR A 113 13.57 18.44 -5.03
CA TYR A 113 12.53 17.84 -5.88
C TYR A 113 11.33 17.34 -5.05
N LYS A 114 11.55 16.95 -3.79
CA LYS A 114 10.46 16.58 -2.87
C LYS A 114 9.57 17.78 -2.54
N SER A 115 10.14 18.97 -2.34
CA SER A 115 9.35 20.20 -2.17
C SER A 115 8.53 20.50 -3.41
N ILE A 116 9.10 20.36 -4.61
CA ILE A 116 8.39 20.58 -5.88
C ILE A 116 7.21 19.61 -6.02
N LEU A 117 7.44 18.31 -5.77
CA LEU A 117 6.38 17.30 -5.77
C LEU A 117 5.27 17.61 -4.76
N LEU A 118 5.60 18.19 -3.61
CA LEU A 118 4.62 18.54 -2.58
C LEU A 118 3.73 19.67 -3.08
N PHE A 119 4.31 20.70 -3.69
CA PHE A 119 3.56 21.79 -4.30
C PHE A 119 2.64 21.28 -5.42
N ILE A 120 3.13 20.38 -6.29
CA ILE A 120 2.30 19.77 -7.34
C ILE A 120 1.13 18.99 -6.72
N TRP A 121 1.39 18.21 -5.67
CA TRP A 121 0.35 17.43 -5.00
C TRP A 121 -0.71 18.31 -4.33
N ILE A 122 -0.29 19.35 -3.60
CA ILE A 122 -1.19 20.34 -2.97
C ILE A 122 -2.00 21.08 -4.05
N PHE A 123 -1.36 21.50 -5.14
CA PHE A 123 -2.04 22.16 -6.25
C PHE A 123 -3.13 21.27 -6.86
N GLY A 124 -2.83 19.98 -7.08
CA GLY A 124 -3.81 19.02 -7.58
C GLY A 124 -4.99 18.78 -6.61
N ILE A 125 -4.73 18.78 -5.30
CA ILE A 125 -5.78 18.76 -4.27
C ILE A 125 -6.65 20.01 -4.37
N LEU A 126 -6.05 21.20 -4.45
CA LEU A 126 -6.79 22.46 -4.56
C LEU A 126 -7.70 22.45 -5.80
N CYS A 127 -7.19 22.02 -6.95
CA CYS A 127 -7.98 21.86 -8.18
C CYS A 127 -9.12 20.85 -8.03
N SER A 128 -8.89 19.75 -7.33
CA SER A 128 -9.93 18.73 -7.09
C SER A 128 -10.97 19.20 -6.06
N ILE A 129 -10.57 19.96 -5.04
CA ILE A 129 -11.49 20.61 -4.09
C ILE A 129 -12.34 21.65 -4.80
N THR A 130 -11.78 22.51 -5.64
CA THR A 130 -12.59 23.51 -6.37
C THR A 130 -13.60 22.84 -7.30
N PHE A 131 -13.21 21.76 -7.98
CA PHE A 131 -14.13 20.96 -8.80
C PHE A 131 -15.27 20.33 -8.00
N THR A 132 -14.97 19.74 -6.84
CA THR A 132 -16.00 19.14 -5.96
C THR A 132 -16.91 20.19 -5.33
N LEU A 133 -16.38 21.34 -4.92
CA LEU A 133 -17.15 22.49 -4.45
C LEU A 133 -18.07 23.04 -5.54
N HIS A 134 -17.62 23.08 -6.81
CA HIS A 134 -18.48 23.48 -7.92
C HIS A 134 -19.65 22.49 -8.11
N GLY A 135 -19.39 21.18 -8.05
CA GLY A 135 -20.42 20.14 -8.12
C GLY A 135 -21.48 20.26 -7.02
N THR A 136 -21.06 20.47 -5.77
CA THR A 136 -22.00 20.64 -4.64
C THR A 136 -22.81 21.93 -4.73
N LYS A 137 -22.20 23.04 -5.20
CA LYS A 137 -22.94 24.28 -5.47
C LYS A 137 -24.02 24.05 -6.52
N LYS A 138 -23.72 23.32 -7.59
CA LYS A 138 -24.70 22.96 -8.64
C LYS A 138 -25.89 22.19 -8.05
N ILE A 139 -25.66 21.20 -7.20
CA ILE A 139 -26.75 20.45 -6.54
C ILE A 139 -27.59 21.36 -5.64
N LYS A 140 -26.96 22.25 -4.86
CA LYS A 140 -27.70 23.22 -4.03
C LYS A 140 -28.60 24.13 -4.87
N ILE A 141 -28.13 24.59 -6.02
CA ILE A 141 -28.91 25.38 -6.97
C ILE A 141 -30.08 24.57 -7.52
N ILE A 142 -29.82 23.34 -7.99
CA ILE A 142 -30.85 22.44 -8.52
C ILE A 142 -31.96 22.23 -7.48
N LYS A 143 -31.59 21.94 -6.22
CA LYS A 143 -32.56 21.76 -5.12
C LYS A 143 -33.39 23.01 -4.86
N LYS A 144 -32.77 24.20 -4.88
CA LYS A 144 -33.48 25.47 -4.67
C LYS A 144 -34.51 25.73 -5.78
N LEU A 145 -34.23 25.28 -7.00
CA LEU A 145 -35.10 25.44 -8.17
C LEU A 145 -36.05 24.26 -8.38
N SER A 146 -36.01 23.24 -7.52
CA SER A 146 -36.85 22.06 -7.65
C SER A 146 -38.18 22.24 -6.94
N ASP A 147 -39.22 21.66 -7.51
CA ASP A 147 -40.57 21.61 -6.92
C ASP A 147 -40.76 20.33 -6.11
N THR A 148 -41.59 20.37 -5.07
CA THR A 148 -41.95 19.22 -4.22
C THR A 148 -43.37 18.71 -4.49
N ASN A 149 -44.24 19.52 -5.09
CA ASN A 149 -45.66 19.20 -5.28
C ASN A 149 -46.06 19.21 -6.76
N TYR A 150 -45.29 18.52 -7.60
CA TYR A 150 -45.58 18.44 -9.04
C TYR A 150 -46.62 17.36 -9.37
N ILE A 151 -46.39 16.12 -8.92
CA ILE A 151 -47.25 14.96 -9.24
C ILE A 151 -47.71 14.31 -7.92
N SER A 152 -49.00 14.45 -7.59
CA SER A 152 -49.54 14.05 -6.28
C SER A 152 -49.53 12.54 -6.03
N ASN A 153 -49.83 11.73 -7.06
CA ASN A 153 -49.89 10.26 -6.92
C ASN A 153 -48.51 9.62 -6.67
N PHE A 154 -47.41 10.29 -7.02
CA PHE A 154 -46.05 9.75 -6.84
C PHE A 154 -45.63 9.71 -5.36
N ASN A 155 -46.15 10.61 -4.54
CA ASN A 155 -45.92 10.59 -3.09
C ASN A 155 -46.55 9.34 -2.43
N GLU A 156 -47.68 8.87 -2.94
CA GLU A 156 -48.29 7.63 -2.47
C GLU A 156 -47.44 6.41 -2.82
N VAL A 157 -46.92 6.34 -4.06
CA VAL A 157 -45.99 5.29 -4.50
C VAL A 157 -44.74 5.27 -3.62
N LEU A 158 -44.17 6.43 -3.31
CA LEU A 158 -43.03 6.57 -2.39
C LEU A 158 -43.34 5.99 -1.01
N ASN A 159 -44.47 6.39 -0.42
CA ASN A 159 -44.90 5.91 0.90
C ASN A 159 -45.11 4.39 0.92
N ASN A 160 -45.71 3.83 -0.13
CA ASN A 160 -45.91 2.39 -0.25
C ASN A 160 -44.57 1.64 -0.38
N CYS A 161 -43.62 2.17 -1.16
CA CYS A 161 -42.28 1.58 -1.27
C CYS A 161 -41.53 1.61 0.07
N MET A 162 -41.59 2.73 0.80
CA MET A 162 -40.97 2.85 2.13
C MET A 162 -41.56 1.83 3.14
N LYS A 163 -42.88 1.64 3.14
CA LYS A 163 -43.54 0.61 3.96
C LYS A 163 -43.05 -0.79 3.59
N THR A 164 -43.07 -1.15 2.30
CA THR A 164 -42.62 -2.45 1.80
C THR A 164 -41.17 -2.76 2.16
N MET A 165 -40.28 -1.75 2.11
CA MET A 165 -38.85 -1.91 2.41
C MET A 165 -38.50 -1.68 3.89
N ASN A 166 -39.50 -1.47 4.74
CA ASN A 166 -39.40 -1.19 6.18
C ASN A 166 -38.47 0.00 6.51
N ILE A 167 -38.67 1.12 5.83
CA ILE A 167 -37.90 2.36 6.00
C ILE A 167 -38.75 3.37 6.80
N LYS A 168 -38.26 3.75 7.98
CA LYS A 168 -38.95 4.69 8.89
C LYS A 168 -38.61 6.16 8.64
N LYS A 169 -37.56 6.43 7.86
CA LYS A 169 -37.08 7.79 7.59
C LYS A 169 -38.06 8.49 6.64
N LYS A 170 -38.28 9.79 6.83
CA LYS A 170 -39.05 10.61 5.88
C LYS A 170 -38.18 10.93 4.65
N PHE A 171 -38.76 10.76 3.47
CA PHE A 171 -38.17 11.13 2.19
C PHE A 171 -38.97 12.26 1.56
N THR A 172 -38.30 13.05 0.73
CA THR A 172 -38.95 14.07 -0.09
C THR A 172 -38.66 13.78 -1.56
N LEU A 173 -39.71 13.80 -2.37
CA LEU A 173 -39.58 13.74 -3.81
C LEU A 173 -39.47 15.16 -4.36
N MET A 174 -38.46 15.41 -5.18
CA MET A 174 -38.21 16.72 -5.78
C MET A 174 -38.09 16.60 -7.30
N TYR A 175 -38.66 17.57 -8.01
CA TYR A 175 -38.76 17.60 -9.47
C TYR A 175 -37.98 18.78 -10.02
N THR A 176 -37.14 18.53 -11.02
CA THR A 176 -36.24 19.56 -11.57
C THR A 176 -36.27 19.63 -13.09
N ASP A 177 -36.08 20.83 -13.65
CA ASP A 177 -35.93 21.03 -15.10
C ASP A 177 -34.55 20.60 -15.62
N TYR A 178 -33.61 20.37 -14.72
CA TYR A 178 -32.27 19.93 -15.11
C TYR A 178 -32.33 18.49 -15.65
N ALA A 179 -31.64 18.26 -16.77
CA ALA A 179 -31.45 16.92 -17.32
C ALA A 179 -30.58 16.08 -16.37
N ILE A 180 -31.24 15.31 -15.51
CA ILE A 180 -30.64 14.40 -14.52
C ILE A 180 -31.32 13.04 -14.61
N SER A 181 -30.54 11.98 -14.42
CA SER A 181 -31.09 10.68 -14.03
C SER A 181 -31.68 10.80 -12.61
N PRO A 182 -32.75 10.05 -12.29
CA PRO A 182 -33.18 9.88 -10.91
C PRO A 182 -31.99 9.58 -10.01
N CYS A 183 -31.91 10.26 -8.87
CA CYS A 183 -30.85 10.03 -7.88
C CYS A 183 -31.26 10.47 -6.48
N LEU A 184 -30.64 9.82 -5.51
CA LEU A 184 -30.74 10.11 -4.09
C LEU A 184 -29.64 11.10 -3.66
N GLU A 185 -30.04 12.08 -2.85
CA GLU A 185 -29.16 13.09 -2.26
C GLU A 185 -29.49 13.32 -0.78
N GLY A 186 -28.45 13.45 0.05
CA GLY A 186 -28.57 13.78 1.47
C GLY A 186 -28.80 12.56 2.40
N ILE A 187 -28.18 12.59 3.57
CA ILE A 187 -28.23 11.49 4.55
C ILE A 187 -29.29 11.75 5.63
N ILE A 188 -29.28 12.97 6.21
CA ILE A 188 -30.17 13.33 7.32
C ILE A 188 -31.59 13.62 6.83
N HIS A 189 -31.71 14.27 5.68
CA HIS A 189 -32.98 14.59 5.01
C HIS A 189 -32.86 14.08 3.57
N PRO A 190 -33.09 12.77 3.33
CA PRO A 190 -32.90 12.17 2.03
C PRO A 190 -33.94 12.66 1.03
N ILE A 191 -33.47 13.07 -0.14
CA ILE A 191 -34.27 13.61 -1.22
C ILE A 191 -34.03 12.76 -2.47
N ILE A 192 -35.10 12.34 -3.12
CA ILE A 192 -35.03 11.72 -4.45
C ILE A 192 -35.31 12.82 -5.47
N LEU A 193 -34.31 13.13 -6.30
CA LEU A 193 -34.41 14.10 -7.38
C LEU A 193 -34.78 13.40 -8.68
N ILE A 194 -35.82 13.86 -9.35
CA ILE A 194 -36.29 13.35 -10.65
C ILE A 194 -36.42 14.52 -11.62
N SER A 195 -35.97 14.36 -12.88
CA SER A 195 -36.21 15.39 -13.89
C SER A 195 -37.69 15.42 -14.30
N ARG A 196 -38.26 16.61 -14.57
CA ARG A 196 -39.67 16.73 -15.01
C ARG A 196 -39.96 15.88 -16.24
N LYS A 197 -39.04 15.90 -17.22
CA LYS A 197 -39.07 15.03 -18.40
C LYS A 197 -39.22 13.55 -18.05
N THR A 198 -38.46 13.08 -17.05
CA THR A 198 -38.57 11.68 -16.58
C THR A 198 -39.92 11.45 -15.90
N ALA A 199 -40.32 12.34 -15.00
CA ALA A 199 -41.56 12.21 -14.23
C ALA A 199 -42.81 12.14 -15.12
N GLU A 200 -42.84 12.89 -16.22
CA GLU A 200 -43.93 12.90 -17.21
C GLU A 200 -43.93 11.67 -18.13
N SER A 201 -42.76 11.03 -18.31
CA SER A 201 -42.59 9.93 -19.26
C SER A 201 -42.80 8.55 -18.65
N ILE A 202 -42.98 8.45 -17.32
CA ILE A 202 -43.07 7.19 -16.59
C ILE A 202 -44.42 6.99 -15.92
N SER A 203 -44.86 5.74 -15.85
CA SER A 203 -46.03 5.30 -15.09
C SER A 203 -45.72 5.16 -13.60
N SER A 204 -46.76 5.07 -12.75
CA SER A 204 -46.62 4.81 -11.31
C SER A 204 -45.90 3.48 -11.00
N GLN A 205 -46.05 2.47 -11.84
CA GLN A 205 -45.36 1.19 -11.69
C GLN A 205 -43.87 1.30 -12.04
N GLU A 206 -43.52 2.04 -13.09
CA GLU A 206 -42.13 2.32 -13.43
C GLU A 206 -41.45 3.16 -12.33
N LEU A 207 -42.16 4.16 -11.79
CA LEU A 207 -41.69 4.93 -10.66
C LEU A 207 -41.46 4.06 -9.41
N LYS A 208 -42.34 3.11 -9.11
CA LYS A 208 -42.15 2.15 -8.00
C LYS A 208 -40.76 1.51 -8.09
N TYR A 209 -40.36 1.03 -9.26
CA TYR A 209 -39.06 0.40 -9.42
C TYR A 209 -37.89 1.37 -9.22
N ILE A 210 -38.00 2.60 -9.73
CA ILE A 210 -36.99 3.65 -9.55
C ILE A 210 -36.83 3.99 -8.07
N ILE A 211 -37.94 4.21 -7.36
CA ILE A 211 -37.92 4.53 -5.94
C ILE A 211 -37.32 3.37 -5.14
N MET A 212 -37.71 2.12 -5.42
CA MET A 212 -37.14 0.96 -4.72
C MET A 212 -35.62 0.87 -4.91
N HIS A 213 -35.11 1.20 -6.10
CA HIS A 213 -33.67 1.26 -6.37
C HIS A 213 -32.97 2.37 -5.56
N GLU A 214 -33.51 3.60 -5.55
CA GLU A 214 -32.93 4.69 -4.75
C GLU A 214 -33.00 4.41 -3.24
N LEU A 215 -34.07 3.77 -2.77
CA LEU A 215 -34.18 3.33 -1.37
C LEU A 215 -33.16 2.23 -1.02
N CYS A 216 -32.77 1.37 -1.97
CA CYS A 216 -31.66 0.43 -1.79
C CYS A 216 -30.33 1.17 -1.52
N HIS A 217 -30.04 2.24 -2.26
CA HIS A 217 -28.86 3.06 -1.98
C HIS A 217 -28.89 3.69 -0.58
N PHE A 218 -30.06 4.17 -0.15
CA PHE A 218 -30.22 4.70 1.20
C PHE A 218 -29.93 3.65 2.27
N LYS A 219 -30.49 2.44 2.14
CA LYS A 219 -30.29 1.35 3.13
C LYS A 219 -28.82 0.93 3.26
N LYS A 220 -28.02 1.09 2.22
CA LYS A 220 -26.58 0.78 2.19
C LYS A 220 -25.68 1.95 2.55
N LEU A 221 -26.25 3.14 2.78
CA LEU A 221 -25.50 4.38 3.02
C LEU A 221 -24.56 4.74 1.85
N ASP A 222 -24.94 4.40 0.62
CA ASP A 222 -24.07 4.59 -0.54
C ASP A 222 -23.71 6.06 -0.78
N ILE A 223 -24.55 7.01 -0.32
CA ILE A 223 -24.21 8.44 -0.32
C ILE A 223 -22.95 8.72 0.52
N VAL A 224 -22.84 8.12 1.72
CA VAL A 224 -21.67 8.27 2.58
C VAL A 224 -20.44 7.69 1.89
N ILE A 225 -20.59 6.51 1.28
CA ILE A 225 -19.51 5.85 0.55
C ILE A 225 -19.06 6.68 -0.66
N ASN A 226 -19.99 7.29 -1.39
CA ASN A 226 -19.69 8.19 -2.49
C ASN A 226 -18.89 9.42 -2.03
N TRP A 227 -19.23 10.00 -0.88
CA TRP A 227 -18.44 11.08 -0.26
C TRP A 227 -17.02 10.64 0.11
N ILE A 228 -16.86 9.45 0.70
CA ILE A 228 -15.55 8.88 1.01
C ILE A 228 -14.75 8.68 -0.29
N ILE A 229 -15.35 8.14 -1.34
CA ILE A 229 -14.73 7.95 -2.65
C ILE A 229 -14.28 9.29 -3.26
N ILE A 230 -15.08 10.36 -3.15
CA ILE A 230 -14.72 11.69 -3.63
C ILE A 230 -13.50 12.24 -2.87
N ILE A 231 -13.46 12.09 -1.55
CA ILE A 231 -12.32 12.51 -0.73
C ILE A 231 -11.06 11.72 -1.10
N LEU A 232 -11.16 10.39 -1.21
CA LEU A 232 -10.02 9.54 -1.57
C LEU A 232 -9.53 9.83 -3.00
N ASN A 233 -10.42 10.01 -3.98
CA ASN A 233 -10.02 10.45 -5.32
C ASN A 233 -9.37 11.84 -5.33
N THR A 234 -9.71 12.71 -4.38
CA THR A 234 -9.06 14.02 -4.23
C THR A 234 -7.64 13.88 -3.68
N ILE A 235 -7.44 13.04 -2.66
CA ILE A 235 -6.11 12.78 -2.05
C ILE A 235 -5.19 12.06 -3.04
N TYR A 236 -5.72 11.04 -3.73
CA TYR A 236 -5.00 10.17 -4.65
C TYR A 236 -5.26 10.53 -6.12
N TRP A 237 -5.52 11.81 -6.42
CA TRP A 237 -5.92 12.29 -7.76
C TRP A 237 -4.95 11.89 -8.87
N PHE A 238 -3.66 11.74 -8.53
CA PHE A 238 -2.58 11.38 -9.45
C PHE A 238 -2.58 9.88 -9.83
N ASN A 239 -3.31 9.02 -9.11
CA ASN A 239 -3.28 7.57 -9.31
C ASN A 239 -4.49 7.08 -10.13
N PRO A 240 -4.32 6.76 -11.43
CA PRO A 240 -5.41 6.33 -12.29
C PRO A 240 -5.94 4.93 -11.92
N ILE A 241 -5.14 4.07 -11.29
CA ILE A 241 -5.55 2.71 -10.90
C ILE A 241 -6.55 2.78 -9.75
N ILE A 242 -6.29 3.62 -8.74
CA ILE A 242 -7.25 3.86 -7.64
C ILE A 242 -8.55 4.44 -8.19
N ARG A 243 -8.47 5.44 -9.07
CA ARG A 243 -9.66 6.04 -9.70
C ARG A 243 -10.46 5.00 -10.49
N TYR A 244 -9.79 4.13 -11.22
CA TYR A 244 -10.43 3.02 -11.93
C TYR A 244 -11.05 1.98 -10.97
N GLY A 245 -10.39 1.70 -9.85
CA GLY A 245 -10.94 0.85 -8.78
C GLY A 245 -12.26 1.40 -8.24
N PHE A 246 -12.32 2.71 -7.92
CA PHE A 246 -13.56 3.35 -7.48
C PHE A 246 -14.63 3.45 -8.58
N TYR A 247 -14.23 3.64 -9.84
CA TYR A 247 -15.14 3.51 -10.97
C TYR A 247 -15.80 2.13 -10.99
N LYS A 248 -15.02 1.06 -10.85
CA LYS A 248 -15.54 -0.32 -10.78
C LYS A 248 -16.40 -0.58 -9.56
N MET A 249 -15.99 -0.10 -8.39
CA MET A 249 -16.79 -0.17 -7.17
C MET A 249 -18.19 0.43 -7.37
N LYS A 250 -18.29 1.58 -8.05
CA LYS A 250 -19.58 2.20 -8.34
C LYS A 250 -20.44 1.34 -9.29
N GLN A 251 -19.84 0.68 -10.29
CA GLN A 251 -20.58 -0.27 -11.13
C GLN A 251 -21.13 -1.46 -10.33
N ASP A 252 -20.35 -2.00 -9.39
CA ASP A 252 -20.81 -3.10 -8.53
C ASP A 252 -21.87 -2.66 -7.52
N CYS A 253 -21.82 -1.39 -7.09
CA CYS A 253 -22.84 -0.78 -6.25
C CYS A 253 -24.20 -0.80 -6.95
N GLU A 254 -24.27 -0.33 -8.20
CA GLU A 254 -25.50 -0.34 -9.02
C GLU A 254 -26.07 -1.75 -9.14
N ILE A 255 -25.23 -2.72 -9.51
CA ILE A 255 -25.64 -4.13 -9.64
C ILE A 255 -26.10 -4.70 -8.29
N SER A 256 -25.44 -4.34 -7.20
CA SER A 256 -25.85 -4.73 -5.86
C SER A 256 -27.21 -4.16 -5.48
N CYS A 257 -27.50 -2.91 -5.86
CA CYS A 257 -28.81 -2.29 -5.65
C CYS A 257 -29.88 -2.96 -6.50
N ASP A 258 -29.63 -3.19 -7.79
CA ASP A 258 -30.53 -3.94 -8.67
C ASP A 258 -30.88 -5.30 -8.05
N SER A 259 -29.89 -6.07 -7.60
CA SER A 259 -30.11 -7.37 -6.95
C SER A 259 -30.93 -7.29 -5.66
N ASP A 260 -30.90 -6.16 -4.93
CA ASP A 260 -31.72 -5.99 -3.73
C ASP A 260 -33.16 -5.60 -4.06
N VAL A 261 -33.40 -4.86 -5.15
CA VAL A 261 -34.75 -4.57 -5.66
C VAL A 261 -35.49 -5.87 -6.01
N LEU A 262 -34.81 -6.80 -6.71
CA LEU A 262 -35.38 -8.08 -7.16
C LEU A 262 -35.88 -8.99 -6.01
N LYS A 263 -35.52 -8.70 -4.76
CA LYS A 263 -36.04 -9.44 -3.59
C LYS A 263 -37.48 -9.10 -3.25
N TYR A 264 -37.95 -7.95 -3.71
CA TYR A 264 -39.28 -7.43 -3.45
C TYR A 264 -40.19 -7.53 -4.68
N LEU A 265 -39.67 -8.07 -5.78
CA LEU A 265 -40.37 -8.21 -7.05
C LEU A 265 -40.65 -9.69 -7.34
N ASN A 266 -41.68 -9.95 -8.13
CA ASN A 266 -41.92 -11.27 -8.73
C ASN A 266 -41.22 -11.40 -10.10
N ASP A 267 -41.21 -12.62 -10.66
CA ASP A 267 -40.49 -12.92 -11.90
C ASP A 267 -40.98 -12.10 -13.11
N ALA A 268 -42.28 -11.79 -13.19
CA ALA A 268 -42.82 -10.93 -14.24
C ALA A 268 -42.39 -9.46 -14.06
N GLU A 269 -42.41 -8.97 -12.82
CA GLU A 269 -41.94 -7.62 -12.47
C GLU A 269 -40.45 -7.41 -12.76
N ASN A 270 -39.62 -8.45 -12.68
CA ASN A 270 -38.19 -8.36 -13.00
C ASN A 270 -37.95 -7.88 -14.44
N ILE A 271 -38.76 -8.34 -15.41
CA ILE A 271 -38.67 -7.92 -16.81
C ILE A 271 -39.09 -6.45 -16.95
N HIS A 272 -40.20 -6.07 -16.31
CA HIS A 272 -40.67 -4.68 -16.32
C HIS A 272 -39.67 -3.73 -15.67
N TYR A 273 -39.00 -4.16 -14.61
CA TYR A 273 -37.92 -3.40 -13.98
C TYR A 273 -36.75 -3.19 -14.94
N GLY A 274 -36.26 -4.26 -15.59
CA GLY A 274 -35.20 -4.16 -16.58
C GLY A 274 -35.55 -3.18 -17.72
N ASN A 275 -36.78 -3.24 -18.24
CA ASN A 275 -37.27 -2.31 -19.25
C ASN A 275 -37.35 -0.86 -18.74
N THR A 276 -37.71 -0.67 -17.46
CA THR A 276 -37.74 0.66 -16.83
C THR A 276 -36.35 1.30 -16.80
N ILE A 277 -35.32 0.53 -16.46
CA ILE A 277 -33.91 1.02 -16.48
C ILE A 277 -33.53 1.48 -17.90
N ILE A 278 -33.86 0.69 -18.92
CA ILE A 278 -33.57 1.02 -20.32
C ILE A 278 -34.29 2.32 -20.71
N LYS A 279 -35.58 2.44 -20.40
CA LYS A 279 -36.39 3.63 -20.69
C LYS A 279 -35.83 4.88 -20.02
N ILE A 280 -35.41 4.81 -18.76
CA ILE A 280 -34.78 5.94 -18.05
C ILE A 280 -33.49 6.39 -18.71
N LEU A 281 -32.68 5.45 -19.21
CA LEU A 281 -31.45 5.74 -19.94
C LEU A 281 -31.70 6.38 -21.30
N GLU A 282 -32.78 6.01 -21.98
CA GLU A 282 -33.21 6.61 -23.25
C GLU A 282 -33.74 8.03 -23.05
N ILE A 283 -34.54 8.27 -22.01
CA ILE A 283 -35.06 9.61 -21.68
C ILE A 283 -33.91 10.56 -21.35
N ASN A 284 -32.93 10.06 -20.61
CA ASN A 284 -31.78 10.79 -20.11
C ASN A 284 -30.52 10.44 -20.92
N THR A 285 -30.52 10.73 -22.22
CA THR A 285 -29.31 10.49 -23.04
C THR A 285 -28.18 11.46 -22.71
N ASN A 286 -28.46 12.72 -22.35
CA ASN A 286 -27.45 13.76 -22.11
C ASN A 286 -27.54 14.35 -20.69
N TYR A 287 -27.70 13.52 -19.66
CA TYR A 287 -27.69 14.03 -18.28
C TYR A 287 -26.26 14.23 -17.75
N ASN A 288 -26.15 15.18 -16.83
CA ASN A 288 -24.93 15.39 -16.08
C ASN A 288 -24.89 14.47 -14.87
N THR A 289 -23.79 13.75 -14.66
CA THR A 289 -23.54 13.09 -13.37
C THR A 289 -23.32 14.17 -12.30
N LEU A 290 -24.04 14.05 -11.19
CA LEU A 290 -23.93 15.01 -10.08
C LEU A 290 -22.97 14.44 -9.03
N LEU A 291 -22.01 15.24 -8.59
CA LEU A 291 -21.03 14.84 -7.57
C LEU A 291 -21.70 14.79 -6.19
N GLY A 292 -21.60 13.67 -5.49
CA GLY A 292 -22.22 13.49 -4.17
C GLY A 292 -23.56 12.75 -4.19
N THR A 293 -24.16 12.54 -5.37
CA THR A 293 -25.41 11.78 -5.53
C THR A 293 -25.16 10.32 -5.95
N THR A 294 -26.21 9.51 -5.92
CA THR A 294 -26.24 8.13 -6.46
C THR A 294 -26.41 8.07 -7.99
N SER A 295 -26.20 9.17 -8.73
CA SER A 295 -26.44 9.17 -10.18
C SER A 295 -25.71 8.04 -10.90
N MET A 296 -26.46 7.29 -11.71
CA MET A 296 -25.98 6.16 -12.49
C MET A 296 -24.81 6.52 -13.42
N ILE A 297 -23.94 5.55 -13.70
CA ILE A 297 -22.87 5.68 -14.70
C ILE A 297 -23.41 5.27 -16.08
N LYS A 298 -23.11 6.09 -17.09
CA LYS A 298 -23.48 5.82 -18.50
C LYS A 298 -22.39 5.03 -19.22
N ASP A 299 -22.36 3.71 -19.01
CA ASP A 299 -21.49 2.79 -19.75
C ASP A 299 -22.32 1.66 -20.38
N LYS A 300 -22.21 1.47 -21.70
CA LYS A 300 -23.00 0.46 -22.44
C LYS A 300 -22.73 -0.96 -21.93
N SER A 301 -21.47 -1.26 -21.60
CA SER A 301 -21.08 -2.57 -21.09
C SER A 301 -21.64 -2.81 -19.68
N GLU A 302 -21.76 -1.75 -18.88
CA GLU A 302 -22.37 -1.77 -17.55
C GLU A 302 -23.87 -2.00 -17.61
N ILE A 303 -24.58 -1.26 -18.47
CA ILE A 303 -26.02 -1.44 -18.68
C ILE A 303 -26.31 -2.88 -19.10
N LYS A 304 -25.54 -3.41 -20.06
CA LYS A 304 -25.67 -4.82 -20.49
C LYS A 304 -25.48 -5.78 -19.31
N LYS A 305 -24.51 -5.54 -18.42
CA LYS A 305 -24.28 -6.37 -17.23
C LYS A 305 -25.46 -6.32 -16.27
N ARG A 306 -26.01 -5.12 -15.98
CA ARG A 306 -27.19 -4.94 -15.12
C ARG A 306 -28.38 -5.73 -15.64
N ILE A 307 -28.75 -5.53 -16.92
CA ILE A 307 -29.87 -6.22 -17.54
C ILE A 307 -29.65 -7.74 -17.55
N THR A 308 -28.44 -8.20 -17.89
CA THR A 308 -28.13 -9.65 -17.88
C THR A 308 -28.29 -10.25 -16.48
N LEU A 309 -27.90 -9.53 -15.42
CA LEU A 309 -28.00 -10.00 -14.05
C LEU A 309 -29.44 -9.96 -13.52
N ILE A 310 -30.23 -8.97 -13.91
CA ILE A 310 -31.66 -8.90 -13.62
C ILE A 310 -32.38 -10.12 -14.23
N LEU A 311 -32.11 -10.43 -15.50
CA LEU A 311 -32.74 -11.56 -16.20
C LEU A 311 -32.30 -12.93 -15.65
N LYS A 312 -31.07 -13.04 -15.15
CA LYS A 312 -30.51 -14.29 -14.61
C LYS A 312 -30.57 -14.37 -13.09
N TYR A 313 -31.37 -13.53 -12.45
CA TYR A 313 -31.41 -13.45 -11.01
C TYR A 313 -31.77 -14.80 -10.39
N LYS A 314 -30.98 -15.20 -9.39
CA LYS A 314 -31.20 -16.41 -8.60
C LYS A 314 -31.04 -16.07 -7.13
N LYS A 315 -31.82 -16.76 -6.29
CA LYS A 315 -31.69 -16.63 -4.83
C LYS A 315 -30.27 -17.02 -4.39
N VAL A 316 -29.80 -16.33 -3.36
CA VAL A 316 -28.45 -16.52 -2.81
C VAL A 316 -28.29 -17.93 -2.24
N SER A 317 -27.22 -18.64 -2.63
CA SER A 317 -26.88 -19.95 -2.06
C SER A 317 -25.89 -19.80 -0.90
N LEU A 318 -25.98 -20.68 0.11
CA LEU A 318 -25.04 -20.70 1.24
C LEU A 318 -23.58 -20.85 0.78
N LYS A 319 -23.33 -21.66 -0.25
CA LYS A 319 -21.99 -21.83 -0.86
C LYS A 319 -21.42 -20.51 -1.36
N SER A 320 -22.24 -19.67 -2.02
CA SER A 320 -21.81 -18.36 -2.51
C SER A 320 -21.51 -17.36 -1.38
N ILE A 321 -22.14 -17.53 -0.22
CA ILE A 321 -21.87 -16.72 0.98
C ILE A 321 -20.54 -17.12 1.60
N ILE A 322 -20.32 -18.42 1.84
CA ILE A 322 -19.08 -18.94 2.41
C ILE A 322 -17.89 -18.53 1.53
N LEU A 323 -18.01 -18.71 0.21
CA LEU A 323 -16.97 -18.31 -0.74
C LEU A 323 -16.68 -16.81 -0.69
N GLY A 324 -17.72 -15.98 -0.53
CA GLY A 324 -17.56 -14.54 -0.42
C GLY A 324 -16.86 -14.08 0.85
N ILE A 325 -17.20 -14.68 1.99
CA ILE A 325 -16.51 -14.44 3.26
C ILE A 325 -15.04 -14.88 3.14
N LEU A 326 -14.79 -16.05 2.58
CA LEU A 326 -13.43 -16.57 2.39
C LEU A 326 -12.60 -15.65 1.48
N ALA A 327 -13.18 -15.15 0.38
CA ALA A 327 -12.50 -14.20 -0.50
C ALA A 327 -12.16 -12.87 0.21
N ILE A 328 -13.11 -12.29 0.96
CA ILE A 328 -12.86 -11.04 1.70
C ILE A 328 -11.81 -11.25 2.78
N THR A 329 -11.87 -12.34 3.54
CA THR A 329 -10.89 -12.64 4.60
C THR A 329 -9.50 -12.87 4.03
N LEU A 330 -9.37 -13.62 2.93
CA LEU A 330 -8.10 -13.88 2.27
C LEU A 330 -7.48 -12.60 1.68
N ILE A 331 -8.26 -11.76 0.99
CA ILE A 331 -7.75 -10.48 0.49
C ILE A 331 -7.49 -9.50 1.62
N GLY A 332 -8.32 -9.50 2.66
CA GLY A 332 -8.15 -8.65 3.83
C GLY A 332 -6.85 -8.97 4.57
N SER A 333 -6.56 -10.24 4.82
CA SER A 333 -5.34 -10.66 5.52
C SER A 333 -4.08 -10.37 4.71
N THR A 334 -4.12 -10.53 3.39
CA THR A 334 -2.95 -10.35 2.51
C THR A 334 -2.74 -8.90 2.05
N GLY A 335 -3.82 -8.14 1.91
CA GLY A 335 -3.82 -6.79 1.33
C GLY A 335 -3.87 -5.65 2.35
N LEU A 336 -4.42 -5.87 3.56
CA LEU A 336 -4.42 -4.85 4.62
C LEU A 336 -3.16 -4.90 5.49
N THR A 337 -2.40 -5.98 5.45
CA THR A 337 -1.24 -6.15 6.33
C THR A 337 0.03 -5.62 5.71
N LYS A 338 0.92 -5.05 6.54
CA LYS A 338 2.27 -4.68 6.14
C LYS A 338 3.11 -5.94 6.03
N ALA A 339 4.09 -5.92 5.15
CA ALA A 339 5.22 -6.81 5.21
C ALA A 339 5.72 -6.83 6.66
N SER A 340 5.59 -7.97 7.35
CA SER A 340 6.40 -8.18 8.52
C SER A 340 7.82 -7.97 8.04
N ASN A 341 8.57 -7.05 8.65
CA ASN A 341 9.98 -7.35 8.81
C ASN A 341 9.94 -8.73 9.45
N LEU A 342 10.33 -9.76 8.71
CA LEU A 342 10.66 -11.01 9.35
C LEU A 342 11.74 -10.59 10.34
N LYS A 343 11.34 -10.29 11.58
CA LYS A 343 12.17 -10.64 12.71
C LYS A 343 12.33 -12.12 12.49
N THR A 344 13.47 -12.49 11.97
CA THR A 344 13.91 -13.85 11.93
C THR A 344 14.25 -14.28 13.36
N GLU A 345 13.29 -14.15 14.27
CA GLU A 345 13.24 -14.89 15.52
C GLU A 345 12.52 -16.19 15.16
N GLY A 346 13.29 -17.11 14.59
CA GLY A 346 12.80 -18.35 14.04
C GLY A 346 13.74 -18.84 12.96
N ASN A 347 14.81 -19.52 13.40
CA ASN A 347 15.61 -20.46 12.62
C ASN A 347 15.60 -20.18 11.10
N LEU A 348 16.23 -19.08 10.68
CA LEU A 348 17.04 -19.20 9.48
C LEU A 348 18.17 -20.11 9.91
N ASN A 349 17.98 -21.42 9.71
CA ASN A 349 19.05 -22.21 9.14
C ASN A 349 19.63 -21.31 8.05
N SER A 350 20.78 -20.71 8.34
CA SER A 350 21.63 -20.14 7.32
C SER A 350 21.71 -21.25 6.28
N ILE A 351 21.00 -21.09 5.17
CA ILE A 351 21.42 -21.74 3.94
C ILE A 351 22.88 -21.34 3.89
N PRO A 352 23.81 -22.31 3.95
CA PRO A 352 25.22 -21.97 3.99
C PRO A 352 25.45 -21.04 2.81
N VAL A 353 25.85 -19.79 3.07
CA VAL A 353 26.60 -19.03 2.07
C VAL A 353 28.02 -19.59 2.12
N SER A 354 28.15 -20.91 2.02
CA SER A 354 29.28 -21.53 1.37
C SER A 354 28.98 -21.39 -0.11
N GLU A 355 29.87 -20.70 -0.82
CA GLU A 355 29.84 -20.47 -2.28
C GLU A 355 29.12 -19.20 -2.74
N VAL A 356 29.50 -18.06 -2.18
CA VAL A 356 29.67 -16.86 -3.02
C VAL A 356 31.08 -16.31 -2.81
N ASN A 357 32.02 -16.85 -3.59
CA ASN A 357 33.36 -16.32 -3.87
C ASN A 357 34.23 -15.93 -2.67
N SER A 358 34.31 -16.77 -1.63
CA SER A 358 35.38 -16.67 -0.63
C SER A 358 36.32 -17.86 -0.70
N SER A 359 37.53 -17.66 -1.20
CA SER A 359 38.60 -18.66 -1.21
C SER A 359 39.48 -18.46 0.03
N ALA A 360 39.18 -19.16 1.11
CA ALA A 360 40.08 -19.22 2.25
C ALA A 360 41.15 -20.28 1.99
N THR A 361 42.41 -19.87 1.91
CA THR A 361 43.55 -20.80 1.87
C THR A 361 44.19 -20.87 3.24
N PHE A 362 44.30 -22.10 3.76
CA PHE A 362 44.96 -22.36 5.03
C PHE A 362 46.33 -22.95 4.78
N ASP A 363 47.37 -22.23 5.19
CA ASP A 363 48.70 -22.77 5.34
C ASP A 363 49.11 -22.63 6.80
N LYS A 364 49.88 -23.57 7.34
CA LYS A 364 49.99 -23.86 8.79
C LYS A 364 50.10 -22.65 9.75
N ASN A 365 50.63 -21.50 9.33
CA ASN A 365 50.72 -20.26 10.13
C ASN A 365 50.17 -19.00 9.42
N LEU A 366 49.48 -19.16 8.29
CA LEU A 366 48.95 -18.10 7.45
C LEU A 366 47.47 -18.35 7.17
N TRP A 367 46.65 -17.41 7.60
CA TRP A 367 45.24 -17.33 7.24
C TRP A 367 45.05 -16.21 6.23
N ASN A 368 44.58 -16.54 5.04
CA ASN A 368 44.18 -15.55 4.05
C ASN A 368 42.72 -15.78 3.68
N THR A 369 41.91 -14.73 3.76
CA THR A 369 40.53 -14.79 3.31
C THR A 369 40.25 -13.62 2.38
N THR A 370 39.60 -13.91 1.26
CA THR A 370 39.08 -12.96 0.30
C THR A 370 37.56 -13.07 0.31
N PHE A 371 36.86 -11.94 0.24
CA PHE A 371 35.40 -11.91 0.22
C PHE A 371 34.88 -10.81 -0.71
N GLU A 372 33.83 -11.15 -1.47
CA GLU A 372 33.13 -10.19 -2.33
C GLU A 372 32.05 -9.39 -1.60
N LEU A 373 31.43 -9.99 -0.57
CA LEU A 373 30.48 -9.35 0.33
C LEU A 373 30.47 -10.12 1.66
N TRP A 374 30.91 -9.49 2.75
CA TRP A 374 30.93 -10.09 4.08
C TRP A 374 30.25 -9.19 5.12
N ASP A 375 29.28 -9.74 5.83
CA ASP A 375 28.61 -9.11 6.98
C ASP A 375 28.47 -10.18 8.07
N GLY A 376 29.38 -10.16 9.04
CA GLY A 376 29.54 -11.26 9.99
C GLY A 376 30.79 -11.16 10.85
N LYS A 377 31.03 -12.22 11.63
CA LYS A 377 32.17 -12.32 12.55
C LYS A 377 32.79 -13.72 12.48
N ASP A 378 34.12 -13.79 12.48
CA ASP A 378 34.85 -15.05 12.62
C ASP A 378 35.71 -15.03 13.90
N PHE A 379 35.88 -16.21 14.52
CA PHE A 379 36.70 -16.39 15.70
C PHE A 379 37.79 -17.43 15.47
N TYR A 380 39.00 -17.10 15.90
CA TYR A 380 40.17 -17.95 15.80
C TYR A 380 40.82 -18.10 17.16
N LYS A 381 41.33 -19.31 17.46
CA LYS A 381 42.17 -19.55 18.63
C LYS A 381 43.58 -19.90 18.18
N ILE A 382 44.56 -19.24 18.76
CA ILE A 382 45.97 -19.55 18.54
C ILE A 382 46.34 -20.71 19.45
N ASN A 383 46.91 -21.77 18.88
CA ASN A 383 47.42 -22.90 19.65
C ASN A 383 48.93 -22.96 19.53
N THR A 384 49.64 -22.68 20.62
CA THR A 384 51.09 -22.61 20.65
C THR A 384 51.67 -23.20 21.92
N ASN A 385 52.85 -23.81 21.79
CA ASN A 385 53.66 -24.31 22.91
C ASN A 385 54.85 -23.36 23.19
N LYS A 386 54.91 -22.20 22.53
CA LYS A 386 56.01 -21.24 22.65
C LYS A 386 55.69 -20.14 23.66
N LYS A 387 56.73 -19.74 24.38
CA LYS A 387 56.72 -18.68 25.40
C LYS A 387 56.62 -17.26 24.81
N SER A 388 56.80 -17.02 23.53
CA SER A 388 56.54 -15.71 22.90
C SER A 388 56.44 -15.83 21.38
N TYR A 389 55.70 -14.90 20.75
CA TYR A 389 55.50 -14.87 19.30
C TYR A 389 54.92 -13.55 18.79
N SER A 390 54.97 -13.33 17.47
CA SER A 390 54.37 -12.18 16.79
C SER A 390 53.20 -12.59 15.90
N ILE A 391 52.21 -11.70 15.79
CA ILE A 391 51.07 -11.82 14.89
C ILE A 391 51.11 -10.62 13.94
N ASN A 392 51.21 -10.88 12.64
CA ASN A 392 51.06 -9.86 11.61
C ASN A 392 49.62 -9.90 11.06
N VAL A 393 48.94 -8.76 11.11
CA VAL A 393 47.59 -8.60 10.56
C VAL A 393 47.58 -7.52 9.48
N THR A 394 47.03 -7.87 8.33
CA THR A 394 46.84 -6.97 7.20
C THR A 394 45.43 -7.13 6.65
N SER A 395 44.80 -6.02 6.29
CA SER A 395 43.54 -6.00 5.58
C SER A 395 43.66 -5.11 4.35
N ASP A 396 43.09 -5.56 3.24
CA ASP A 396 42.97 -4.80 2.01
C ASP A 396 41.48 -4.70 1.66
N THR A 397 40.84 -3.66 2.18
CA THR A 397 39.41 -3.41 1.98
C THR A 397 39.20 -2.45 0.82
N LYS A 398 38.51 -2.91 -0.24
CA LYS A 398 38.02 -2.04 -1.31
C LYS A 398 36.76 -1.28 -0.88
N PHE A 399 35.95 -1.89 -0.03
CA PHE A 399 34.66 -1.36 0.45
C PHE A 399 34.32 -1.92 1.84
N GLY A 400 33.71 -1.11 2.71
CA GLY A 400 33.34 -1.49 4.09
C GLY A 400 34.49 -1.41 5.11
N THR A 401 34.27 -1.97 6.32
CA THR A 401 35.28 -2.04 7.40
C THR A 401 35.49 -3.46 7.92
N VAL A 402 36.73 -3.93 7.92
CA VAL A 402 37.19 -5.14 8.62
C VAL A 402 37.82 -4.71 9.93
N ASN A 403 37.20 -5.04 11.06
CA ASN A 403 37.82 -4.86 12.38
C ASN A 403 38.46 -6.17 12.83
N ILE A 404 39.72 -6.12 13.24
CA ILE A 404 40.45 -7.26 13.79
C ILE A 404 40.79 -6.95 15.24
N LYS A 405 40.36 -7.84 16.12
CA LYS A 405 40.57 -7.77 17.57
C LYS A 405 41.32 -9.01 18.05
N ILE A 406 42.42 -8.81 18.76
CA ILE A 406 43.24 -9.85 19.38
C ILE A 406 43.18 -9.65 20.88
N TYR A 407 42.84 -10.70 21.62
CA TYR A 407 42.66 -10.63 23.06
C TYR A 407 43.00 -11.97 23.72
N ASN A 408 43.36 -11.92 25.00
CA ASN A 408 43.41 -13.09 25.88
C ASN A 408 42.34 -12.94 26.98
N ASP A 409 42.29 -13.88 27.92
CA ASP A 409 41.28 -13.85 28.99
C ASP A 409 41.48 -12.67 29.98
N LYS A 410 42.62 -11.96 29.92
CA LYS A 410 42.98 -10.85 30.84
C LYS A 410 42.79 -9.47 30.23
N LYS A 411 43.11 -9.27 28.95
CA LYS A 411 43.08 -7.96 28.27
C LYS A 411 42.96 -8.07 26.75
N VAL A 412 42.56 -6.96 26.13
CA VAL A 412 42.66 -6.76 24.68
C VAL A 412 44.10 -6.37 24.34
N LEU A 413 44.72 -7.14 23.47
CA LEU A 413 46.12 -6.97 23.05
C LEU A 413 46.22 -6.06 21.82
N PHE A 414 45.19 -6.08 20.97
CA PHE A 414 45.11 -5.25 19.77
C PHE A 414 43.66 -5.14 19.29
N GLU A 415 43.24 -3.98 18.82
CA GLU A 415 41.96 -3.78 18.15
C GLU A 415 42.11 -2.64 17.14
N LYS A 416 41.84 -2.91 15.86
CA LYS A 416 41.95 -1.88 14.81
C LYS A 416 41.03 -2.17 13.63
N CYS A 417 40.38 -1.11 13.16
CA CYS A 417 39.65 -1.12 11.90
C CYS A 417 40.61 -0.95 10.72
N ASN A 418 40.51 -1.84 9.75
CA ASN A 418 41.31 -1.91 8.53
C ASN A 418 42.84 -1.84 8.80
N PRO A 419 43.41 -2.78 9.59
CA PRO A 419 44.85 -2.79 9.86
C PRO A 419 45.66 -2.95 8.58
N LYS A 420 46.81 -2.28 8.49
CA LYS A 420 47.73 -2.35 7.34
C LYS A 420 49.11 -2.76 7.82
N ASN A 421 49.43 -4.05 7.69
CA ASN A 421 50.73 -4.63 8.05
C ASN A 421 51.15 -4.32 9.50
N GLU A 422 50.24 -4.58 10.43
CA GLU A 422 50.46 -4.34 11.86
C GLU A 422 51.09 -5.58 12.48
N ILE A 423 52.20 -5.43 13.22
CA ILE A 423 52.90 -6.51 13.90
C ILE A 423 52.67 -6.37 15.41
N ILE A 424 52.04 -7.38 16.00
CA ILE A 424 51.72 -7.45 17.42
C ILE A 424 52.62 -8.49 18.07
N ASN A 425 53.45 -8.07 19.03
CA ASN A 425 54.31 -8.97 19.80
C ASN A 425 53.57 -9.43 21.07
N ILE A 426 53.48 -10.74 21.27
CA ILE A 426 52.84 -11.38 22.42
C ILE A 426 53.95 -11.88 23.38
N PRO A 427 54.14 -11.22 24.54
CA PRO A 427 55.13 -11.64 25.55
C PRO A 427 54.65 -12.88 26.33
N GLU A 428 55.56 -13.52 27.07
CA GLU A 428 55.31 -14.79 27.81
C GLU A 428 54.12 -14.73 28.75
N GLU A 429 53.92 -13.61 29.42
CA GLU A 429 52.82 -13.34 30.34
C GLU A 429 51.42 -13.34 29.68
N ASP A 430 51.36 -13.16 28.36
CA ASP A 430 50.11 -12.97 27.60
C ASP A 430 49.81 -14.11 26.60
N THR A 431 50.63 -15.17 26.59
CA THR A 431 50.52 -16.28 25.62
C THR A 431 49.33 -17.22 25.85
N GLU A 432 48.69 -17.16 27.02
CA GLU A 432 47.59 -18.05 27.40
C GLU A 432 46.26 -17.66 26.72
N ASN A 433 45.60 -18.63 26.08
CA ASN A 433 44.25 -18.50 25.48
C ASN A 433 44.04 -17.32 24.51
N VAL A 434 45.04 -16.94 23.72
CA VAL A 434 44.89 -15.87 22.73
C VAL A 434 43.86 -16.22 21.65
N LYS A 435 42.89 -15.32 21.46
CA LYS A 435 41.80 -15.39 20.48
C LYS A 435 41.87 -14.20 19.53
N ILE A 436 41.44 -14.41 18.29
CA ILE A 436 41.30 -13.38 17.27
C ILE A 436 39.85 -13.35 16.83
N GLU A 437 39.22 -12.18 16.90
CA GLU A 437 37.89 -11.91 16.35
C GLU A 437 38.09 -11.01 15.12
N THR A 438 37.56 -11.44 13.97
CA THR A 438 37.47 -10.59 12.78
C THR A 438 36.01 -10.27 12.54
N THR A 439 35.69 -9.02 12.26
CA THR A 439 34.31 -8.60 12.00
C THR A 439 34.25 -7.76 10.74
N GLY A 440 33.32 -8.12 9.85
CA GLY A 440 33.04 -7.40 8.61
C GLY A 440 31.62 -6.87 8.63
N LYS A 441 31.44 -5.65 8.13
CA LYS A 441 30.11 -5.07 7.95
C LYS A 441 29.98 -4.55 6.52
N LEU A 442 29.25 -5.31 5.69
CA LEU A 442 29.10 -5.05 4.26
C LEU A 442 30.46 -4.83 3.56
N THR A 443 31.43 -5.69 3.82
CA THR A 443 32.82 -5.54 3.36
C THR A 443 33.12 -6.30 2.08
N LYS A 444 33.92 -5.69 1.19
CA LYS A 444 34.59 -6.33 0.05
C LYS A 444 36.10 -6.11 0.15
N GLY A 445 36.88 -7.19 0.07
CA GLY A 445 38.33 -7.11 0.22
C GLY A 445 38.94 -8.43 0.66
N SER A 446 40.08 -8.33 1.34
CA SER A 446 40.74 -9.46 1.98
C SER A 446 41.30 -9.08 3.34
N TYR A 447 41.54 -10.08 4.17
CA TYR A 447 42.45 -9.94 5.28
C TYR A 447 43.38 -11.15 5.38
N THR A 448 44.56 -10.89 5.91
CA THR A 448 45.62 -11.86 6.13
C THR A 448 46.07 -11.76 7.58
N ILE A 449 46.09 -12.91 8.25
CA ILE A 449 46.63 -13.07 9.60
C ILE A 449 47.76 -14.08 9.50
N ARG A 450 48.99 -13.65 9.83
CA ARG A 450 50.16 -14.52 9.90
C ARG A 450 50.63 -14.57 11.34
N VAL A 451 50.87 -15.76 11.85
CA VAL A 451 51.55 -15.93 13.15
C VAL A 451 52.96 -16.42 12.86
N ASP A 452 53.96 -15.65 13.28
CA ASP A 452 55.35 -16.03 13.02
C ASP A 452 55.76 -17.23 13.90
N ASN A 453 56.85 -17.90 13.52
CA ASN A 453 57.49 -18.99 14.26
C ASN A 453 56.81 -20.37 14.27
N GLY A 454 56.00 -20.71 13.26
CA GLY A 454 55.51 -22.10 13.09
C GLY A 454 54.20 -22.40 13.83
N GLN A 455 53.46 -21.39 14.27
CA GLN A 455 52.27 -21.57 15.11
C GLN A 455 51.01 -21.82 14.29
N LYS A 456 50.19 -22.76 14.77
CA LYS A 456 48.93 -23.11 14.11
C LYS A 456 47.78 -22.24 14.60
N ILE A 457 47.14 -21.56 13.65
CA ILE A 457 45.83 -20.93 13.87
C ILE A 457 44.79 -22.04 13.72
N LYS A 458 44.07 -22.37 14.80
CA LYS A 458 42.94 -23.30 14.69
C LYS A 458 41.65 -22.50 14.54
N PRO A 459 40.91 -22.65 13.43
CA PRO A 459 39.58 -22.08 13.34
C PRO A 459 38.69 -22.78 14.37
N ILE A 460 37.93 -21.99 15.12
CA ILE A 460 36.82 -22.51 15.92
C ILE A 460 35.56 -22.00 15.24
N VAL A 461 34.90 -22.87 14.47
CA VAL A 461 33.55 -22.57 13.98
C VAL A 461 32.61 -22.77 15.17
N MET A 462 32.25 -21.69 15.85
CA MET A 462 31.14 -21.74 16.79
C MET A 462 29.83 -21.68 16.00
N LYS A 463 29.02 -22.73 16.10
CA LYS A 463 27.58 -22.66 15.85
C LYS A 463 26.98 -22.05 17.11
N ASP A 464 26.38 -20.88 17.01
CA ASP A 464 25.79 -20.21 18.18
C ASP A 464 24.66 -21.08 18.78
N ALA A 465 24.63 -21.13 20.11
CA ALA A 465 23.62 -21.79 20.93
C ALA A 465 22.45 -20.86 21.28
#